data_AF-A0A5R9QNT6-F1
#
_entry.id   AF-A0A5R9QNT6-F1
#
_cell.length_a   1.000
_cell.length_b   1.000
_cell.length_c   1.000
_cell.angle_alpha   90.00
_cell.angle_beta   90.00
_cell.angle_gamma   90.00
#
_symmetry.space_group_name_H-M   'P 1'
#
loop_
_entity.id
_entity.type
_entity.pdbx_description
1 polymer ?
#
loop_
_entity_poly.entity_id
_entity_poly.type
_entity_poly.pdbx_seq_one_letter_code
_entity_poly.pdbx_strand_id
1 'polypeptide(L)'
;MPHSLTLLLHIAGIGIGATLLMDGWTVLRKHLLGVPSLDYALLGRWIGHMPRGQFRHAPIGKAAPVAGERALGWLVHYLTGLLFALALVAVDAPWRCHPTPAPALLFGLATVVLPFFVMQPAFGLGIAAANSANPAKTRLHSLLTHLVFGLGLYLAALLFAPLLCSR
;
A
#
# COMPACT_ATOMS: atom_id res chain seq x y z
N MET A 1 -11.14 27.35 8.23
CA MET A 1 -10.85 26.36 7.16
C MET A 1 -12.16 25.65 6.82
N PRO A 2 -12.55 25.51 5.55
CA PRO A 2 -13.77 24.77 5.21
C PRO A 2 -13.63 23.31 5.68
N HIS A 3 -14.68 22.75 6.29
CA HIS A 3 -14.65 21.39 6.86
C HIS A 3 -14.12 20.34 5.87
N SER A 4 -14.39 20.51 4.57
CA SER A 4 -13.91 19.62 3.50
C SER A 4 -12.39 19.65 3.33
N LEU A 5 -11.75 20.81 3.44
CA LEU A 5 -10.29 20.91 3.32
C LEU A 5 -9.59 20.22 4.51
N THR A 6 -10.10 20.41 5.72
CA THR A 6 -9.56 19.74 6.92
C THR A 6 -9.67 18.22 6.78
N LEU A 7 -10.81 17.71 6.28
CA LEU A 7 -10.98 16.28 6.03
C LEU A 7 -9.96 15.74 5.01
N LEU A 8 -9.77 16.44 3.88
CA LEU A 8 -8.83 16.03 2.84
C LEU A 8 -7.38 16.02 3.35
N LEU A 9 -6.98 17.05 4.11
CA LEU A 9 -5.65 17.09 4.73
C LEU A 9 -5.44 15.94 5.72
N HIS A 10 -6.48 15.58 6.48
CA HIS A 10 -6.41 14.49 7.44
C HIS A 10 -6.24 13.14 6.73
N ILE A 11 -7.04 12.87 5.71
CA ILE A 11 -6.95 11.65 4.90
C ILE A 11 -5.60 11.57 4.19
N ALA A 12 -5.12 12.67 3.61
CA ALA A 12 -3.81 12.73 2.97
C ALA A 12 -2.67 12.45 3.96
N GLY A 13 -2.70 13.08 5.15
CA GLY A 13 -1.72 12.84 6.21
C GLY A 13 -1.69 11.37 6.66
N ILE A 14 -2.87 10.77 6.86
CA ILE A 14 -3.01 9.35 7.23
C ILE A 14 -2.45 8.44 6.14
N GLY A 15 -2.86 8.62 4.88
CA GLY A 15 -2.45 7.78 3.76
C GLY A 15 -0.96 7.89 3.45
N ILE A 16 -0.41 9.11 3.41
CA ILE A 16 1.03 9.34 3.18
C ILE A 16 1.85 8.78 4.34
N GLY A 17 1.46 9.05 5.59
CA GLY A 17 2.16 8.55 6.77
C GLY A 17 2.20 7.02 6.83
N ALA A 18 1.09 6.35 6.53
CA ALA A 18 1.03 4.91 6.47
C ALA A 18 1.92 4.31 5.38
N THR A 19 1.93 4.95 4.21
CA THR A 19 2.74 4.53 3.06
C THR A 19 4.24 4.69 3.35
N LEU A 20 4.64 5.80 3.96
CA LEU A 20 6.02 6.05 4.39
C LEU A 20 6.50 5.02 5.41
N LEU A 21 5.68 4.68 6.41
CA LEU A 21 6.04 3.67 7.40
C LEU A 21 6.24 2.29 6.76
N MET A 22 5.36 1.92 5.84
CA MET A 22 5.49 0.69 5.06
C MET A 22 6.77 0.69 4.22
N ASP A 23 7.10 1.79 3.54
CA ASP A 23 8.33 1.92 2.75
C ASP A 23 9.57 1.78 3.64
N GLY A 24 9.59 2.46 4.79
CA GLY A 24 10.65 2.34 5.80
C GLY A 24 10.83 0.90 6.28
N TRP A 25 9.73 0.16 6.51
CA TRP A 25 9.79 -1.27 6.83
C TRP A 25 10.38 -2.11 5.69
N THR A 26 10.07 -1.80 4.43
CA THR A 26 10.65 -2.52 3.29
C THR A 26 12.16 -2.27 3.14
N VAL A 27 12.62 -1.08 3.48
CA VAL A 27 14.06 -0.75 3.53
C VAL A 27 14.71 -1.50 4.69
N LEU A 28 14.13 -1.43 5.89
CA LEU A 28 14.64 -2.09 7.08
C LEU A 28 14.78 -3.60 6.88
N ARG A 29 13.74 -4.28 6.40
CA ARG A 29 13.77 -5.73 6.17
C ARG A 29 14.79 -6.13 5.09
N LYS A 30 15.01 -5.27 4.10
CA LYS A 30 16.03 -5.51 3.06
C LYS A 30 17.43 -5.52 3.68
N HIS A 31 17.71 -4.55 4.54
CA HIS A 31 19.00 -4.45 5.22
C HIS A 31 19.22 -5.52 6.29
N LEU A 32 18.19 -5.85 7.08
CA LEU A 32 18.32 -6.79 8.21
C LEU A 32 18.16 -8.26 7.81
N LEU A 33 17.30 -8.56 6.83
CA LEU A 33 16.88 -9.94 6.51
C LEU A 33 17.22 -10.37 5.07
N GLY A 34 17.83 -9.48 4.27
CA GLY A 34 18.15 -9.74 2.87
C GLY A 34 16.93 -9.95 1.98
N VAL A 35 15.73 -9.56 2.43
CA VAL A 35 14.47 -9.75 1.70
C VAL A 35 14.28 -8.59 0.74
N PRO A 36 14.30 -8.80 -0.59
CA PRO A 36 14.16 -7.70 -1.55
C PRO A 36 12.81 -6.98 -1.35
N SER A 37 12.84 -5.66 -1.48
CA SER A 37 11.64 -4.84 -1.57
C SER A 37 10.97 -5.05 -2.92
N LEU A 38 9.68 -4.72 -3.02
CA LEU A 38 9.07 -4.58 -4.33
C LEU A 38 9.74 -3.41 -5.05
N ASP A 39 10.25 -3.64 -6.25
CA ASP A 39 10.65 -2.54 -7.12
C ASP A 39 9.38 -1.91 -7.71
N TYR A 40 9.05 -0.69 -7.28
CA TYR A 40 7.88 0.01 -7.80
C TYR A 40 7.97 0.29 -9.30
N ALA A 41 9.15 0.20 -9.94
CA ALA A 41 9.25 0.18 -11.39
C ALA A 41 8.41 -0.95 -12.02
N LEU A 42 8.30 -2.12 -11.36
CA LEU A 42 7.46 -3.23 -11.83
C LEU A 42 5.96 -2.90 -11.72
N LEU A 43 5.55 -2.16 -10.69
CA LEU A 43 4.19 -1.65 -10.56
C LEU A 43 3.88 -0.67 -11.70
N GLY A 44 4.75 0.30 -11.95
CA GLY A 44 4.54 1.22 -13.08
C GLY A 44 4.65 0.54 -14.43
N ARG A 45 5.48 -0.50 -14.58
CA ARG A 45 5.54 -1.32 -15.80
C ARG A 45 4.20 -1.98 -16.07
N TRP A 46 3.61 -2.60 -15.06
CA TRP A 46 2.30 -3.23 -15.16
C TRP A 46 1.22 -2.22 -15.60
N ILE A 47 1.15 -1.06 -14.93
CA ILE A 47 0.19 -0.01 -15.28
C ILE A 47 0.45 0.55 -16.68
N GLY A 48 1.71 0.76 -17.06
CA GLY A 48 2.11 1.27 -18.37
C GLY A 48 1.86 0.31 -19.54
N HIS A 49 1.55 -0.96 -19.26
CA HIS A 49 1.15 -1.95 -20.27
C HIS A 49 -0.38 -2.09 -20.41
N MET A 50 -1.17 -1.61 -19.44
CA MET A 50 -2.64 -1.67 -19.48
C MET A 50 -3.27 -0.97 -20.70
N PRO A 51 -2.81 0.22 -21.16
CA PRO A 51 -3.35 0.85 -22.37
C PRO A 51 -3.19 0.00 -23.64
N ARG A 52 -2.30 -1.01 -23.62
CA ARG A 52 -2.08 -1.98 -24.71
C ARG A 52 -2.82 -3.30 -24.47
N GLY A 53 -3.76 -3.34 -23.53
CA GLY A 53 -4.54 -4.54 -23.18
C GLY A 53 -3.76 -5.59 -22.38
N GLN A 54 -2.53 -5.30 -21.96
CA GLN A 54 -1.70 -6.24 -21.21
C GLN A 54 -1.87 -6.04 -19.71
N PHE A 55 -2.80 -6.78 -19.12
CA PHE A 55 -3.11 -6.72 -17.68
C PHE A 55 -2.41 -7.81 -16.86
N ARG A 56 -1.83 -8.82 -17.49
CA ARG A 56 -1.15 -9.95 -16.84
C ARG A 56 0.14 -10.26 -17.60
N HIS A 57 1.17 -10.64 -16.85
CA HIS A 57 2.49 -10.96 -17.39
C HIS A 57 2.95 -12.32 -16.88
N ALA A 58 3.71 -13.05 -17.70
CA ALA A 58 4.25 -14.36 -17.32
C ALA A 58 5.30 -14.23 -16.20
N PRO A 59 6.35 -13.41 -16.40
CA PRO A 59 6.88 -12.65 -15.27
C PRO A 59 7.01 -11.16 -15.63
N ILE A 60 6.46 -10.29 -14.78
CA ILE A 60 6.53 -8.82 -15.00
C ILE A 60 7.97 -8.30 -15.20
N GLY A 61 8.95 -8.94 -14.56
CA GLY A 61 10.36 -8.58 -14.68
C GLY A 61 10.93 -8.75 -16.10
N LYS A 62 10.32 -9.61 -16.94
CA LYS A 62 10.71 -9.81 -18.34
C LYS A 62 9.89 -8.98 -19.33
N ALA A 63 8.83 -8.31 -18.88
CA ALA A 63 8.10 -7.40 -19.76
C ALA A 63 9.00 -6.23 -20.18
N ALA A 64 8.79 -5.72 -21.40
CA ALA A 64 9.54 -4.58 -21.92
C ALA A 64 9.38 -3.38 -20.96
N PRO A 65 10.48 -2.67 -20.62
CA PRO A 65 10.40 -1.47 -19.80
C PRO A 65 9.50 -0.40 -20.42
N VAL A 66 8.83 0.37 -19.57
CA VAL A 66 8.04 1.54 -19.99
C VAL A 66 8.76 2.82 -19.57
N ALA A 67 8.80 3.81 -20.46
CA ALA A 67 9.39 5.11 -20.13
C ALA A 67 8.69 5.71 -18.90
N GLY A 68 9.48 6.09 -17.89
CA GLY A 68 8.94 6.63 -16.63
C GLY A 68 8.30 5.61 -15.68
N GLU A 69 8.45 4.29 -15.90
CA GLU A 69 7.78 3.25 -15.08
C GLU A 69 8.05 3.39 -13.58
N ARG A 70 9.24 3.82 -13.18
CA ARG A 70 9.55 4.05 -11.76
C ARG A 70 8.70 5.18 -11.16
N ALA A 71 8.60 6.31 -11.84
CA ALA A 71 7.83 7.46 -11.37
C ALA A 71 6.32 7.12 -11.32
N LEU A 72 5.81 6.45 -12.36
CA LEU A 72 4.43 5.96 -12.40
C LEU A 72 4.14 4.98 -11.26
N GLY A 73 5.06 4.05 -10.99
CA GLY A 73 4.93 3.09 -9.90
C GLY A 73 4.84 3.75 -8.53
N TRP A 74 5.73 4.70 -8.25
CA TRP A 74 5.68 5.48 -7.00
C TRP A 74 4.39 6.28 -6.87
N LEU A 75 3.93 6.92 -7.95
CA LEU A 75 2.67 7.65 -7.96
C LEU A 75 1.50 6.74 -7.60
N VAL A 76 1.38 5.59 -8.29
CA VAL A 76 0.30 4.61 -8.04
C VAL A 76 0.37 4.05 -6.63
N HIS A 77 1.57 3.79 -6.10
CA HIS A 77 1.77 3.34 -4.72
C HIS A 77 1.21 4.33 -3.70
N TYR A 78 1.59 5.61 -3.79
CA TYR A 78 1.08 6.64 -2.87
C TYR A 78 -0.42 6.90 -3.06
N LEU A 79 -0.91 6.96 -4.31
CA LEU A 79 -2.35 7.08 -4.57
C LEU A 79 -3.15 5.94 -3.95
N THR A 80 -2.62 4.70 -4.00
CA THR A 80 -3.25 3.54 -3.36
C THR A 80 -3.32 3.74 -1.84
N GLY A 81 -2.25 4.22 -1.20
CA GLY A 81 -2.25 4.56 0.22
C GLY A 81 -3.29 5.62 0.60
N LEU A 82 -3.44 6.68 -0.22
CA LEU A 82 -4.48 7.70 -0.04
C LEU A 82 -5.89 7.11 -0.17
N LEU A 83 -6.13 6.28 -1.18
CA LEU A 83 -7.43 5.64 -1.40
C LEU A 83 -7.79 4.68 -0.26
N PHE A 84 -6.83 3.98 0.31
CA PHE A 84 -7.03 3.13 1.48
C PHE A 84 -7.34 3.94 2.75
N ALA A 85 -6.64 5.04 2.99
CA ALA A 85 -6.98 5.93 4.10
C ALA A 85 -8.39 6.52 3.95
N LEU A 86 -8.76 6.95 2.72
CA LEU A 86 -10.11 7.41 2.41
C LEU A 86 -11.14 6.32 2.69
N ALA A 87 -10.90 5.08 2.24
CA ALA A 87 -11.81 3.96 2.44
C ALA A 87 -12.01 3.63 3.93
N LEU A 88 -10.94 3.60 4.72
CA LEU A 88 -11.05 3.39 6.17
C LEU A 88 -11.89 4.49 6.84
N VAL A 89 -11.61 5.76 6.52
CA VAL A 89 -12.36 6.91 7.08
C VAL A 89 -13.81 6.95 6.57
N ALA A 90 -14.08 6.46 5.35
CA ALA A 90 -15.45 6.38 4.84
C ALA A 90 -16.27 5.30 5.55
N VAL A 91 -15.64 4.21 5.99
CA VAL A 91 -16.28 3.15 6.77
C VAL A 91 -16.50 3.57 8.22
N ASP A 92 -15.55 4.29 8.82
CA ASP A 92 -15.62 4.79 10.20
C ASP A 92 -15.12 6.24 10.26
N ALA A 93 -16.02 7.19 9.98
CA ALA A 93 -15.68 8.61 9.94
C ALA A 93 -15.21 9.17 11.31
N PRO A 94 -15.80 8.78 12.46
CA PRO A 94 -15.30 9.17 13.78
C PRO A 94 -13.88 8.68 14.09
N TRP A 95 -13.47 7.51 13.58
CA TRP A 95 -12.15 6.92 13.86
C TRP A 95 -10.98 7.86 13.56
N ARG A 96 -11.08 8.72 12.52
CA ARG A 96 -10.01 9.68 12.20
C ARG A 96 -9.69 10.66 13.33
N CYS A 97 -10.65 10.93 14.21
CA CYS A 97 -10.49 11.83 15.36
C CYS A 97 -10.32 11.07 16.68
N HIS A 98 -10.76 9.81 16.74
CA HIS A 98 -10.63 8.93 17.90
C HIS A 98 -9.99 7.60 17.47
N PRO A 99 -8.75 7.62 16.96
CA PRO A 99 -8.15 6.44 16.37
C PRO A 99 -7.91 5.39 17.44
N THR A 100 -8.35 4.17 17.15
CA THR A 100 -7.99 2.97 17.90
C THR A 100 -7.19 2.01 17.01
N PRO A 101 -6.33 1.14 17.56
CA PRO A 101 -5.49 0.27 16.75
C PRO A 101 -6.27 -0.74 15.89
N ALA A 102 -7.35 -1.30 16.43
CA ALA A 102 -8.00 -2.47 15.83
C ALA A 102 -8.57 -2.21 14.41
N PRO A 103 -9.34 -1.14 14.14
CA PRO A 103 -9.84 -0.85 12.79
C PRO A 103 -8.71 -0.72 11.76
N ALA A 104 -7.62 -0.03 12.10
CA ALA A 104 -6.51 0.18 11.18
C ALA A 104 -5.68 -1.09 10.92
N LEU A 105 -5.43 -1.91 11.95
CA LEU A 105 -4.70 -3.17 11.79
C LEU A 105 -5.51 -4.21 10.99
N LEU A 106 -6.81 -4.34 11.28
CA LEU A 106 -7.70 -5.22 10.53
C LEU A 106 -7.85 -4.76 9.08
N PHE A 107 -8.02 -3.45 8.86
CA PHE A 107 -8.09 -2.88 7.52
C PHE A 107 -6.78 -3.09 6.75
N GLY A 108 -5.63 -2.82 7.39
CA GLY A 108 -4.31 -3.10 6.84
C GLY A 108 -4.19 -4.56 6.41
N LEU A 109 -4.54 -5.51 7.27
CA LEU A 109 -4.54 -6.94 6.95
C LEU A 109 -5.49 -7.28 5.79
N ALA A 110 -6.69 -6.70 5.76
CA ALA A 110 -7.66 -6.91 4.69
C ALA A 110 -7.13 -6.46 3.32
N THR A 111 -6.30 -5.40 3.27
CA THR A 111 -5.71 -4.94 2.01
C THR A 111 -4.80 -5.97 1.33
N VAL A 112 -4.34 -7.02 2.04
CA VAL A 112 -3.58 -8.16 1.47
C VAL A 112 -4.35 -8.94 0.40
N VAL A 113 -5.69 -8.82 0.38
CA VAL A 113 -6.51 -9.40 -0.70
C VAL A 113 -6.05 -8.89 -2.07
N LEU A 114 -5.69 -7.61 -2.20
CA LEU A 114 -5.27 -7.03 -3.47
C LEU A 114 -3.96 -7.63 -4.00
N PRO A 115 -2.86 -7.71 -3.24
CA PRO A 115 -1.69 -8.39 -3.74
C PRO A 115 -1.94 -9.88 -3.98
N PHE A 116 -2.68 -10.59 -3.13
CA PHE A 116 -2.84 -12.04 -3.29
C PHE A 116 -3.66 -12.44 -4.52
N PHE A 117 -4.68 -11.67 -4.86
CA PHE A 117 -5.64 -12.05 -5.92
C PHE A 117 -5.55 -11.18 -7.16
N VAL A 118 -4.90 -10.01 -7.10
CA VAL A 118 -4.77 -9.09 -8.25
C VAL A 118 -3.30 -8.95 -8.65
N MET A 119 -2.47 -8.33 -7.80
CA MET A 119 -1.11 -7.94 -8.20
C MET A 119 -0.18 -9.14 -8.42
N GLN A 120 -0.13 -10.10 -7.50
CA GLN A 120 0.74 -11.27 -7.61
C GLN A 120 0.36 -12.15 -8.82
N PRO A 121 -0.92 -12.48 -9.08
CA PRO A 121 -1.32 -13.12 -10.32
C PRO A 121 -0.99 -12.32 -11.57
N ALA A 122 -1.18 -11.00 -11.57
CA ALA A 122 -0.84 -10.13 -12.69
C ALA A 122 0.66 -10.09 -12.97
N PHE A 123 1.48 -10.28 -11.94
CA PHE A 123 2.94 -10.29 -12.06
C PHE A 123 3.50 -11.66 -12.46
N GLY A 124 2.64 -12.67 -12.55
CA GLY A 124 3.03 -14.04 -12.87
C GLY A 124 3.42 -14.90 -11.67
N LEU A 125 3.27 -14.36 -10.44
CA LEU A 125 3.56 -15.09 -9.21
C LEU A 125 2.42 -16.06 -8.83
N GLY A 126 1.29 -16.03 -9.52
CA GLY A 126 0.11 -16.85 -9.20
C GLY A 126 -0.68 -16.32 -8.00
N ILE A 127 -1.80 -16.99 -7.68
CA ILE A 127 -2.66 -16.63 -6.54
C ILE A 127 -1.88 -16.82 -5.24
N ALA A 128 -1.87 -15.78 -4.40
CA ALA A 128 -1.09 -15.73 -3.16
C ALA A 128 0.37 -16.17 -3.37
N ALA A 129 0.98 -15.74 -4.48
CA ALA A 129 2.36 -16.03 -4.85
C ALA A 129 2.68 -17.54 -4.95
N ALA A 130 1.71 -18.37 -5.35
CA ALA A 130 1.88 -19.83 -5.47
C ALA A 130 3.06 -20.27 -6.37
N ASN A 131 3.44 -19.46 -7.35
CA ASN A 131 4.54 -19.75 -8.28
C ASN A 131 5.87 -19.08 -7.86
N SER A 132 5.95 -18.48 -6.66
CA SER A 132 7.21 -17.93 -6.15
C SER A 132 8.15 -19.04 -5.68
N ALA A 133 9.46 -18.75 -5.59
CA ALA A 133 10.45 -19.72 -5.11
C ALA A 133 10.19 -20.20 -3.67
N ASN A 134 9.50 -19.38 -2.85
CA ASN A 134 9.08 -19.76 -1.49
C ASN A 134 7.74 -19.08 -1.15
N PRO A 135 6.60 -19.70 -1.49
CA PRO A 135 5.29 -19.08 -1.35
C PRO A 135 4.93 -18.73 0.09
N ALA A 136 5.27 -19.59 1.05
CA ALA A 136 4.99 -19.35 2.47
C ALA A 136 5.71 -18.09 2.98
N LYS A 137 7.00 -17.94 2.64
CA LYS A 137 7.78 -16.75 2.98
C LYS A 137 7.23 -15.50 2.29
N THR A 138 6.87 -15.58 1.00
CA THR A 138 6.27 -14.44 0.28
C THR A 138 4.95 -13.98 0.92
N ARG A 139 4.08 -14.92 1.28
CA ARG A 139 2.80 -14.64 1.96
C ARG A 139 3.03 -13.98 3.32
N LEU A 140 3.92 -14.53 4.14
CA LEU A 140 4.26 -13.98 5.45
C LEU A 140 4.76 -12.53 5.33
N HIS A 141 5.70 -12.26 4.42
CA HIS A 141 6.19 -10.89 4.23
C HIS A 141 5.11 -9.93 3.71
N SER A 142 4.17 -10.41 2.88
CA SER A 142 3.01 -9.62 2.47
C SER A 142 2.15 -9.26 3.69
N LEU A 143 1.79 -10.25 4.52
CA LEU A 143 1.00 -10.04 5.74
C LEU A 143 1.68 -9.03 6.67
N LEU A 144 2.98 -9.21 6.95
CA LEU A 144 3.75 -8.30 7.80
C LEU A 144 3.81 -6.88 7.23
N THR A 145 4.04 -6.74 5.93
CA THR A 145 4.10 -5.42 5.27
C THR A 145 2.76 -4.68 5.40
N HIS A 146 1.65 -5.39 5.23
CA HIS A 146 0.31 -4.82 5.34
C HIS A 146 -0.15 -4.58 6.79
N LEU A 147 0.35 -5.36 7.75
CA LEU A 147 0.20 -5.04 9.18
C LEU A 147 0.97 -3.75 9.54
N VAL A 148 2.18 -3.56 9.02
CA VAL A 148 2.93 -2.31 9.19
C VAL A 148 2.20 -1.14 8.55
N PHE A 149 1.62 -1.32 7.36
CA PHE A 149 0.76 -0.30 6.75
C PHE A 149 -0.43 0.05 7.66
N GLY A 150 -1.13 -0.94 8.23
CA GLY A 150 -2.20 -0.72 9.21
C GLY A 150 -1.73 0.01 10.47
N LEU A 151 -0.56 -0.35 11.00
CA LEU A 151 0.07 0.39 12.10
C LEU A 151 0.34 1.85 11.70
N GLY A 152 0.80 2.07 10.47
CA GLY A 152 1.05 3.40 9.92
C GLY A 152 -0.21 4.24 9.79
N LEU A 153 -1.35 3.65 9.39
CA LEU A 153 -2.65 4.33 9.39
C LEU A 153 -3.00 4.83 10.80
N TYR A 154 -2.85 3.96 11.81
CA TYR A 154 -3.12 4.29 13.20
C TYR A 154 -2.21 5.39 13.75
N LEU A 155 -0.89 5.24 13.58
CA LEU A 155 0.08 6.22 14.09
C LEU A 155 -0.06 7.58 13.41
N ALA A 156 -0.34 7.60 12.10
CA ALA A 156 -0.57 8.84 11.38
C ALA A 156 -1.89 9.50 11.85
N ALA A 157 -2.97 8.75 12.03
CA ALA A 157 -4.23 9.29 12.56
C ALA A 157 -4.03 9.87 13.97
N LEU A 158 -3.30 9.18 14.85
CA LEU A 158 -2.94 9.70 16.17
C LEU A 158 -2.17 11.02 16.10
N LEU A 159 -1.20 11.12 15.18
CA LEU A 159 -0.37 12.30 15.00
C LEU A 159 -1.19 13.52 14.54
N PHE A 160 -2.14 13.31 13.61
CA PHE A 160 -2.91 14.40 13.00
C PHE A 160 -4.20 14.75 13.76
N ALA A 161 -4.76 13.84 14.56
CA ALA A 161 -5.99 14.07 15.31
C ALA A 161 -5.99 15.35 16.16
N PRO A 162 -4.94 15.64 16.98
CA PRO A 162 -4.89 16.86 17.78
C PRO A 162 -4.86 18.15 16.96
N LEU A 163 -4.41 18.09 15.69
CA LEU A 163 -4.25 19.25 14.81
C LEU A 163 -5.49 19.51 13.95
N LEU A 164 -6.22 18.45 13.59
CA LEU A 164 -7.27 18.51 12.57
C LEU A 164 -8.66 18.14 13.10
N CYS A 165 -8.79 17.74 14.37
CA CYS A 165 -10.07 17.45 15.03
C CYS A 165 -10.35 18.33 16.25
N SER A 166 -9.39 19.12 16.70
CA SER A 166 -9.58 20.11 17.76
C SER A 166 -10.54 21.21 17.29
N ARG A 167 -11.71 21.25 17.92
CA ARG A 167 -12.59 22.40 18.04
C ARG A 167 -12.91 22.58 19.52
#